data_AF-A0A9R1NSX4-F1
#
_entry.id   AF-A0A9R1NSX4-F1
#
_cell.length_a   1.000
_cell.length_b   1.000
_cell.length_c   1.000
_cell.angle_alpha   90.00
_cell.angle_beta   90.00
_cell.angle_gamma   90.00
#
_symmetry.space_group_name_H-M   'P 1'
#
loop_
_entity.id
_entity.type
_entity.pdbx_description
1 polymer ?
#
loop_
_entity_poly.entity_id
_entity_poly.type
_entity_poly.pdbx_seq_one_letter_code
_entity_poly.pdbx_strand_id
1 'polypeptide(L)'
;MVAPEFRNHLQRINLVFQISSPGAERLLKVPDDLDRFKDMAMRVQYHAEGDGLVSDQMDGIFMLESVDIQAEHCVWKLADVNENRAGKGRPLNRKQKNWRLQTSFDAVMKATLYLD
;
A
#
# COMPACT_ATOMS: atom_id res chain seq x y z
N MET A 1 -30.52 -50.41 -30.21
CA MET A 1 -31.01 -49.19 -29.50
C MET A 1 -29.84 -48.66 -28.69
N VAL A 2 -29.46 -47.42 -28.95
CA VAL A 2 -28.22 -46.75 -28.50
C VAL A 2 -28.49 -45.96 -27.22
N ALA A 3 -27.64 -46.10 -26.20
CA ALA A 3 -27.03 -45.00 -25.41
C ALA A 3 -26.18 -45.57 -24.24
N PRO A 4 -24.89 -45.21 -24.11
CA PRO A 4 -24.12 -45.34 -22.87
C PRO A 4 -24.31 -44.07 -22.01
N GLU A 5 -23.38 -43.79 -21.09
CA GLU A 5 -23.19 -42.52 -20.34
C GLU A 5 -23.87 -42.47 -18.95
N PHE A 6 -23.27 -42.03 -17.84
CA PHE A 6 -22.08 -41.20 -17.62
C PHE A 6 -21.30 -41.65 -16.37
N ARG A 7 -19.98 -41.73 -16.51
CA ARG A 7 -19.00 -41.84 -15.43
C ARG A 7 -18.98 -40.49 -14.69
N ASN A 8 -19.53 -40.44 -13.49
CA ASN A 8 -19.51 -39.22 -12.67
C ASN A 8 -18.08 -39.03 -12.11
N HIS A 9 -17.26 -38.28 -12.84
CA HIS A 9 -15.91 -37.88 -12.41
C HIS A 9 -16.04 -36.58 -11.60
N LEU A 10 -16.36 -36.71 -10.31
CA LEU A 10 -16.25 -35.59 -9.39
C LEU A 10 -14.76 -35.39 -9.05
N GLN A 11 -14.08 -34.56 -9.83
CA GLN A 11 -12.83 -33.95 -9.38
C GLN A 11 -13.18 -33.02 -8.21
N ARG A 12 -12.83 -33.45 -6.99
CA ARG A 12 -12.87 -32.61 -5.80
C ARG A 12 -11.92 -31.43 -6.02
N ILE A 13 -12.47 -30.23 -6.16
CA ILE A 13 -11.72 -28.98 -6.06
C ILE A 13 -11.37 -28.80 -4.58
N ASN A 14 -10.13 -29.12 -4.20
CA ASN A 14 -9.60 -28.75 -2.89
C ASN A 14 -9.14 -27.28 -2.96
N LEU A 15 -10.07 -26.36 -2.74
CA LEU A 15 -9.75 -24.96 -2.53
C LEU A 15 -9.22 -24.80 -1.09
N VAL A 16 -7.90 -24.78 -0.93
CA VAL A 16 -7.26 -24.47 0.36
C VAL A 16 -7.26 -22.96 0.51
N PHE A 17 -8.18 -22.44 1.32
CA PHE A 17 -8.21 -21.03 1.70
C PHE A 17 -7.37 -20.84 2.97
N GLN A 18 -6.15 -20.29 2.82
CA GLN A 18 -5.32 -19.92 3.96
C GLN A 18 -5.86 -18.60 4.53
N ILE A 19 -6.49 -18.67 5.71
CA ILE A 19 -6.92 -17.49 6.46
C ILE A 19 -5.71 -17.01 7.26
N SER A 20 -4.97 -16.03 6.75
CA SER A 20 -4.08 -15.26 7.62
C SER A 20 -4.97 -14.54 8.64
N SER A 21 -4.55 -14.53 9.90
CA SER A 21 -5.24 -13.80 10.96
C SER A 21 -5.55 -12.36 10.50
N PRO A 22 -6.77 -11.82 10.73
CA PRO A 22 -7.19 -10.50 10.25
C PRO A 22 -6.37 -9.30 10.79
N GLY A 23 -5.32 -9.54 11.58
CA GLY A 23 -4.56 -8.52 12.29
C GLY A 23 -3.06 -8.49 11.99
N ALA A 24 -2.56 -9.27 11.03
CA ALA A 24 -1.18 -9.14 10.59
C ALA A 24 -1.08 -8.02 9.53
N GLU A 25 -1.20 -6.76 9.95
CA GLU A 25 -0.74 -5.65 9.11
C GLU A 25 0.70 -5.95 8.70
N ARG A 26 0.95 -6.13 7.39
CA ARG A 26 2.28 -6.47 6.90
C ARG A 26 3.17 -5.23 7.01
N LEU A 27 3.93 -5.14 8.10
CA LEU A 27 4.95 -4.12 8.28
C LEU A 27 6.00 -4.28 7.17
N LEU A 28 6.22 -3.21 6.43
CA LEU A 28 7.21 -3.14 5.35
C LEU A 28 8.54 -2.66 5.91
N LYS A 29 9.63 -3.33 5.54
CA LYS A 29 10.99 -2.87 5.83
C LYS A 29 11.33 -1.72 4.89
N VAL A 30 11.69 -0.58 5.44
CA VAL A 30 12.14 0.58 4.66
C VAL A 30 13.68 0.60 4.64
N PRO A 31 14.32 0.74 3.48
CA PRO A 31 13.74 0.84 2.13
C PRO A 31 13.46 -0.52 1.45
N ASP A 32 13.96 -1.64 2.00
CA ASP A 32 14.08 -2.94 1.31
C ASP A 32 12.80 -3.46 0.63
N ASP A 33 11.65 -3.31 1.28
CA ASP A 33 10.37 -3.81 0.77
C ASP A 33 9.67 -2.80 -0.16
N LEU A 34 10.11 -1.53 -0.21
CA LEU A 34 9.35 -0.48 -0.89
C LEU A 34 9.20 -0.71 -2.39
N ASP A 35 10.30 -1.01 -3.10
CA ASP A 35 10.24 -1.23 -4.55
C ASP A 35 9.37 -2.44 -4.92
N ARG A 36 9.37 -3.49 -4.09
CA ARG A 36 8.54 -4.69 -4.27
C ARG A 36 7.05 -4.36 -4.29
N PHE A 37 6.63 -3.35 -3.53
CA PHE A 37 5.22 -2.98 -3.35
C PHE A 37 4.90 -1.60 -3.96
N LYS A 38 5.74 -1.07 -4.85
CA LYS A 38 5.59 0.29 -5.40
C LYS A 38 4.26 0.58 -6.09
N ASP A 39 3.64 -0.46 -6.64
CA ASP A 39 2.35 -0.38 -7.33
C ASP A 39 1.16 -0.59 -6.38
N MET A 40 1.40 -0.66 -5.07
CA MET A 40 0.37 -0.81 -4.02
C MET A 40 0.32 0.44 -3.14
N ALA A 41 -0.90 0.78 -2.69
CA ALA A 41 -1.08 1.83 -1.71
C ALA A 41 -0.52 1.37 -0.35
N MET A 42 0.09 2.29 0.39
CA MET A 42 0.69 2.05 1.69
C MET A 42 0.21 3.11 2.67
N ARG A 43 -0.15 2.71 3.89
CA ARG A 43 -0.28 3.64 5.00
C ARG A 43 1.11 3.86 5.59
N VAL A 44 1.57 5.10 5.56
CA VAL A 44 2.90 5.52 6.02
C VAL A 44 2.72 6.50 7.17
N GLN A 45 3.36 6.21 8.30
CA GLN A 45 3.56 7.12 9.42
C GLN A 45 4.98 7.66 9.35
N TYR A 46 5.14 8.97 9.47
CA TYR A 46 6.42 9.64 9.32
C TYR A 46 6.54 10.87 10.21
N HIS A 47 7.76 11.28 10.52
CA HIS A 47 8.01 12.57 11.15
C HIS A 47 8.04 13.67 10.09
N ALA A 48 7.27 14.74 10.28
CA ALA A 48 7.38 15.92 9.44
C ALA A 48 8.68 16.65 9.77
N GLU A 49 9.52 16.90 8.76
CA GLU A 49 10.66 17.79 8.89
C GLU A 49 10.14 19.24 8.99
N GLY A 50 10.28 19.84 10.17
CA GLY A 50 9.88 21.21 10.46
C GLY A 50 10.78 21.84 11.52
N ASP A 51 10.94 23.17 11.44
CA ASP A 51 11.90 23.98 12.23
C ASP A 51 11.50 24.15 13.72
N GLY A 52 10.70 23.24 14.26
CA GLY A 52 10.10 23.32 15.60
C GLY A 52 10.61 22.22 16.52
N LEU A 53 10.76 22.55 17.80
CA LEU A 53 11.20 21.68 18.91
C LEU A 53 10.33 20.43 19.16
N VAL A 54 9.31 20.19 18.33
CA VAL A 54 8.36 19.08 18.42
C VAL A 54 8.21 18.50 17.01
N SER A 55 8.74 17.30 16.79
CA SER A 55 8.56 16.57 15.54
C SER A 55 7.12 16.03 15.49
N ASP A 56 6.24 16.69 14.74
CA ASP A 56 4.87 16.20 14.59
C ASP A 56 4.87 14.90 13.79
N GLN A 57 4.31 13.84 14.39
CA GLN A 57 4.06 12.58 13.71
C GLN A 57 2.86 12.77 12.79
N MET A 58 3.04 12.45 11.51
CA MET A 58 2.01 12.49 10.48
C MET A 58 1.74 11.09 9.95
N ASP A 59 0.54 10.90 9.39
CA ASP A 59 0.20 9.69 8.65
C ASP A 59 -0.54 10.02 7.35
N GLY A 60 -0.46 9.10 6.39
CA GLY A 60 -1.23 9.19 5.16
C GLY A 60 -1.16 7.91 4.33
N ILE A 61 -1.99 7.85 3.28
CA ILE A 61 -2.02 6.72 2.35
C ILE A 61 -1.37 7.15 1.04
N PHE A 62 -0.27 6.50 0.67
CA PHE A 62 0.57 6.91 -0.43
C PHE A 62 0.86 5.76 -1.38
N MET A 63 1.29 6.11 -2.58
CA MET A 63 1.97 5.22 -3.53
C MET A 63 3.43 5.65 -3.59
N LEU A 64 4.34 4.69 -3.73
CA LEU A 64 5.73 4.99 -3.95
C LEU A 64 5.90 5.61 -5.35
N GLU A 65 6.62 6.74 -5.43
CA GLU A 65 7.01 7.35 -6.70
C GLU A 65 8.46 6.99 -7.05
N SER A 66 9.38 7.09 -6.07
CA SER A 66 10.77 6.66 -6.24
C SER A 66 11.46 6.39 -4.90
N VAL A 67 12.58 5.66 -4.97
CA VAL A 67 13.53 5.45 -3.87
C VAL A 67 14.90 5.84 -4.38
N ASP A 68 15.59 6.70 -3.64
CA ASP A 68 16.99 7.04 -3.86
C ASP A 68 17.82 6.45 -2.72
N ILE A 69 18.51 5.36 -3.00
CA ILE A 69 19.36 4.67 -2.02
C ILE A 69 20.60 5.50 -1.67
N GLN A 70 21.11 6.31 -2.60
CA GLN A 70 22.31 7.11 -2.35
C GLN A 70 22.00 8.32 -1.46
N ALA A 71 20.83 8.93 -1.65
CA ALA A 71 20.37 10.04 -0.83
C ALA A 71 19.59 9.60 0.42
N GLU A 72 19.39 8.30 0.61
CA GLU A 72 18.61 7.72 1.72
C GLU A 72 17.19 8.28 1.85
N HIS A 73 16.57 8.58 0.71
CA HIS A 73 15.26 9.20 0.61
C HIS A 73 14.28 8.37 -0.22
N CYS A 74 13.00 8.55 0.05
CA CYS A 74 11.91 8.06 -0.78
C CYS A 74 10.93 9.19 -1.09
N VAL A 75 10.33 9.12 -2.28
CA VAL A 75 9.32 10.07 -2.75
C VAL A 75 7.99 9.35 -2.85
N TRP A 76 6.98 9.97 -2.27
CA TRP A 76 5.61 9.48 -2.16
C TRP A 76 4.67 10.38 -2.93
N LYS A 77 3.66 9.79 -3.58
CA LYS A 77 2.51 10.50 -4.14
C LYS A 77 1.24 10.03 -3.44
N LEU A 78 0.19 10.86 -3.41
CA LEU A 78 -1.09 10.46 -2.84
C LEU A 78 -1.67 9.24 -3.59
N ALA A 79 -2.11 8.24 -2.83
CA ALA A 79 -2.88 7.13 -3.39
C ALA A 79 -4.29 7.60 -3.75
N ASP A 80 -4.82 7.13 -4.88
CA ASP A 80 -6.19 7.44 -5.30
C ASP A 80 -7.19 6.49 -4.61
N VAL A 81 -7.35 6.65 -3.29
CA VAL A 81 -8.24 5.86 -2.41
C VAL A 81 -9.31 6.75 -1.78
N ASN A 82 -10.40 6.16 -1.29
CA ASN A 82 -11.56 6.91 -0.76
C ASN A 82 -11.20 7.93 0.33
N GLU A 83 -10.30 7.57 1.23
CA GLU A 83 -9.80 8.39 2.35
C GLU A 83 -9.07 9.65 1.89
N ASN A 84 -8.40 9.58 0.74
CA ASN A 84 -7.64 10.71 0.18
C ASN A 84 -8.48 11.59 -0.76
N ARG A 85 -9.69 11.13 -1.15
CA ARG A 85 -10.54 11.84 -2.10
C ARG A 85 -11.39 12.89 -1.38
N ALA A 86 -11.64 14.02 -2.05
CA ALA A 86 -12.54 15.06 -1.55
C ALA A 86 -14.05 14.68 -1.58
N GLY A 87 -14.37 13.41 -1.86
CA GLY A 87 -15.71 12.87 -1.92
C GLY A 87 -15.72 11.46 -2.52
N LYS A 88 -16.67 10.62 -2.07
CA LYS A 88 -16.79 9.22 -2.51
C LYS A 88 -16.89 9.12 -4.04
N GLY A 89 -16.04 8.31 -4.64
CA GLY A 89 -16.00 8.07 -6.09
C GLY A 89 -15.44 9.20 -6.95
N ARG A 90 -15.01 10.33 -6.37
CA ARG A 90 -14.32 11.39 -7.12
C ARG A 90 -12.83 11.08 -7.20
N PRO A 91 -12.18 11.13 -8.38
CA PRO A 91 -10.75 10.96 -8.46
C PRO A 91 -10.02 12.11 -7.76
N LEU A 92 -8.73 11.93 -7.47
CA LEU A 92 -7.87 13.01 -6.97
C LEU A 92 -7.90 14.22 -7.91
N ASN A 93 -7.94 15.43 -7.34
CA ASN A 93 -7.83 16.65 -8.13
C ASN A 93 -6.39 16.85 -8.65
N ARG A 94 -6.19 17.77 -9.61
CA ARG A 94 -4.87 18.02 -10.20
C ARG A 94 -3.78 18.36 -9.17
N LYS A 95 -4.13 19.15 -8.14
CA LYS A 95 -3.18 19.52 -7.08
C LYS A 95 -2.75 18.28 -6.28
N GLN A 96 -3.70 17.44 -5.89
CA GLN A 96 -3.44 16.18 -5.19
C GLN A 96 -2.62 15.21 -6.04
N LYS A 97 -2.95 15.08 -7.33
CA LYS A 97 -2.21 14.24 -8.28
C LYS A 97 -0.78 14.66 -8.51
N ASN A 98 -0.44 15.94 -8.27
CA ASN A 98 0.90 16.51 -8.42
C ASN A 98 1.61 16.70 -7.07
N TRP A 99 0.94 16.44 -5.95
CA TRP A 99 1.54 16.58 -4.62
C TRP A 99 2.50 15.43 -4.34
N ARG A 100 3.71 15.77 -3.84
CA ARG A 100 4.82 14.86 -3.50
C ARG A 100 5.23 15.10 -2.06
N LEU A 101 5.56 14.02 -1.37
CA LEU A 101 6.25 14.03 -0.09
C LEU A 101 7.58 13.32 -0.26
N GLN A 102 8.65 13.98 0.15
CA GLN A 102 9.95 13.35 0.29
C GLN A 102 10.18 13.09 1.78
N THR A 103 10.66 11.89 2.12
CA THR A 103 11.08 11.54 3.49
C THR A 103 12.44 10.87 3.43
N SER A 104 13.29 11.08 4.45
CA SER A 104 14.41 10.15 4.71
C SER A 104 13.87 8.77 5.12
N PHE A 105 14.69 7.74 5.00
CA PHE A 105 14.33 6.40 5.50
C PHE A 105 14.06 6.41 7.01
N ASP A 106 14.88 7.15 7.76
CA ASP A 106 14.75 7.26 9.22
C ASP A 106 13.51 8.05 9.67
N ALA A 107 13.02 8.98 8.84
CA ALA A 107 11.78 9.68 9.12
C ALA A 107 10.54 8.78 8.99
N VAL A 108 10.64 7.63 8.29
CA VAL A 108 9.54 6.69 8.15
C VAL A 108 9.46 5.78 9.37
N MET A 109 8.46 6.03 10.22
CA MET A 109 8.25 5.30 11.46
C MET A 109 7.57 3.95 11.23
N LYS A 110 6.61 3.91 10.31
CA LYS A 110 5.84 2.70 10.00
C LYS A 110 5.33 2.76 8.57
N ALA A 111 5.52 1.68 7.81
CA ALA A 111 4.90 1.50 6.50
C ALA A 111 4.16 0.15 6.46
N THR A 112 2.91 0.16 6.00
CA THR A 112 2.08 -1.04 5.87
C THR A 112 1.30 -1.00 4.57
N LEU A 113 1.01 -2.16 3.97
CA LEU A 113 0.13 -2.22 2.81
C LEU A 113 -1.28 -1.72 3.20
N TYR A 114 -1.84 -0.85 2.38
CA TYR A 114 -3.22 -0.41 2.49
C TYR A 114 -4.13 -1.40 1.74
N LEU A 115 -5.04 -2.03 2.46
CA LEU A 115 -6.04 -2.94 1.91
C LEU A 115 -7.41 -2.26 2.08
N ASP A 116 -8.05 -1.91 0.96
CA ASP A 116 -9.44 -1.38 0.89
C ASP A 116 -10.45 -2.54 0.94
#